data_AF-A0A0Q9NQ59-F1
#
_entry.id   AF-A0A0Q9NQ59-F1
#
_cell.length_a   1.000
_cell.length_b   1.000
_cell.length_c   1.000
_cell.angle_alpha   90.00
_cell.angle_beta   90.00
_cell.angle_gamma   90.00
#
_symmetry.space_group_name_H-M   'P 1'
#
loop_
_entity.id
_entity.type
_entity.pdbx_description
1 polymer ?
#
loop_
_entity_poly.entity_id
_entity_poly.type
_entity_poly.pdbx_seq_one_letter_code
_entity_poly.pdbx_strand_id
1 'polypeptide(L)'
;MLLDRAAVESRLEGCPALERVWILSLLGRDEEAVAEGRRLLADSLDRFRPLLVLAQAYQRQYKWHEAAKLHEEALRLANTRAREALVRHQIGRRLFDEALYRDAAAEFEWAYDLYRTTGRDRLAKISRQAMKRAREIYAQS
;
A
#
# COMPACT_ATOMS: atom_id res chain seq x y z
N MET A 1 -4.41 3.45 17.52
CA MET A 1 -4.01 2.79 18.79
C MET A 1 -4.14 1.29 18.58
N LEU A 2 -3.04 0.53 18.72
CA LEU A 2 -3.09 -0.95 18.72
C LEU A 2 -3.72 -1.40 20.04
N LEU A 3 -4.86 -2.07 19.98
CA LEU A 3 -5.62 -2.47 21.17
C LEU A 3 -4.94 -3.62 21.94
N ASP A 4 -4.10 -4.41 21.26
CA ASP A 4 -3.31 -5.48 21.88
C ASP A 4 -1.93 -5.61 21.21
N ARG A 5 -0.95 -4.90 21.77
CA ARG A 5 0.42 -4.89 21.26
C ARG A 5 1.11 -6.25 21.43
N ALA A 6 0.90 -6.92 22.56
CA ALA A 6 1.54 -8.19 22.88
C ALA A 6 1.06 -9.31 21.93
N ALA A 7 -0.23 -9.35 21.61
CA ALA A 7 -0.75 -10.29 20.62
C ALA A 7 -0.13 -10.05 19.23
N VAL A 8 0.05 -8.79 18.82
CA VAL A 8 0.67 -8.48 17.53
C VAL A 8 2.17 -8.78 17.51
N GLU A 9 2.87 -8.60 18.63
CA GLU A 9 4.27 -9.00 18.78
C GLU A 9 4.46 -10.51 18.68
N SER A 10 3.58 -11.31 19.31
CA SER A 10 3.65 -12.78 19.22
C SER A 10 3.58 -13.32 17.79
N ARG A 11 2.88 -12.59 16.90
CA ARG A 11 2.78 -12.96 15.47
C ARG A 11 4.08 -12.77 14.70
N LEU A 12 5.08 -12.11 15.26
CA LEU A 12 6.40 -12.06 14.62
C LEU A 12 7.03 -13.45 14.58
N GLU A 13 6.73 -14.33 15.53
CA GLU A 13 7.26 -15.69 15.54
C GLU A 13 6.68 -16.51 14.39
N GLY A 14 7.54 -17.06 13.54
CA GLY A 14 7.14 -17.95 12.45
C GLY A 14 6.36 -17.34 11.28
N CYS A 15 6.00 -16.05 11.30
CA CYS A 15 5.24 -15.48 10.17
C CYS A 15 6.10 -15.30 8.91
N PRO A 16 5.49 -15.37 7.71
CA PRO A 16 6.18 -15.15 6.45
C PRO A 16 6.85 -13.78 6.38
N ALA A 17 7.96 -13.67 5.64
CA ALA A 17 8.76 -12.44 5.54
C ALA A 17 7.93 -11.22 5.08
N LEU A 18 6.98 -11.41 4.17
CA LEU A 18 6.07 -10.34 3.73
C LEU A 18 5.18 -9.83 4.88
N GLU A 19 4.64 -10.74 5.69
CA GLU A 19 3.80 -10.40 6.83
C GLU A 19 4.63 -9.74 7.94
N ARG A 20 5.88 -10.17 8.12
CA ARG A 20 6.82 -9.57 9.08
C ARG A 20 6.95 -8.06 8.92
N VAL A 21 7.16 -7.60 7.68
CA VAL A 21 7.31 -6.16 7.39
C VAL A 21 6.06 -5.38 7.79
N TRP A 22 4.88 -5.96 7.53
CA TRP A 22 3.60 -5.35 7.90
C TRP A 22 3.39 -5.31 9.42
N ILE A 23 3.70 -6.40 10.13
CA ILE A 23 3.59 -6.47 11.59
C ILE A 23 4.54 -5.45 12.24
N LEU A 24 5.80 -5.38 11.80
CA LEU A 24 6.76 -4.40 12.30
C LEU A 24 6.28 -2.96 12.07
N SER A 25 5.77 -2.69 10.87
CA SER A 25 5.16 -1.40 10.53
C SER A 25 4.00 -1.04 11.47
N LEU A 26 3.11 -2.00 11.78
CA LEU A 26 2.01 -1.79 12.71
C LEU A 26 2.50 -1.46 14.12
N LEU A 27 3.53 -2.16 14.59
CA LEU A 27 4.13 -1.97 15.92
C LEU A 27 4.92 -0.65 16.05
N GLY A 28 5.06 0.12 14.97
CA GLY A 28 5.88 1.34 14.94
C GLY A 28 7.39 1.06 14.95
N ARG A 29 7.79 -0.18 14.63
CA ARG A 29 9.19 -0.60 14.50
C ARG A 29 9.66 -0.30 13.08
N ASP A 30 9.64 0.99 12.76
CA ASP A 30 9.68 1.47 11.38
C ASP A 30 11.02 1.21 10.67
N GLU A 31 12.13 1.35 11.38
CA GLU A 31 13.47 1.04 10.84
C GLU A 31 13.63 -0.45 10.53
N GLU A 32 13.15 -1.31 11.43
CA GLU A 32 13.17 -2.76 11.25
C GLU A 32 12.26 -3.17 10.10
N ALA A 33 11.07 -2.59 9.98
CA ALA A 33 10.17 -2.84 8.87
C ALA A 33 10.84 -2.52 7.52
N VAL A 34 11.56 -1.39 7.42
CA VAL A 34 12.29 -1.02 6.21
C VAL A 34 13.47 -1.96 5.94
N ALA A 35 14.24 -2.33 6.97
CA ALA A 35 15.36 -3.26 6.82
C ALA A 35 14.87 -4.64 6.32
N GLU A 36 13.82 -5.18 6.94
CA GLU A 36 13.16 -6.42 6.53
C GLU A 36 12.60 -6.32 5.10
N GLY A 37 11.94 -5.21 4.76
CA GLY A 37 11.37 -5.00 3.43
C GLY A 37 12.43 -4.90 2.34
N ARG A 38 13.58 -4.28 2.62
CA ARG A 38 14.73 -4.22 1.70
C ARG A 38 15.32 -5.61 1.48
N ARG A 39 15.50 -6.40 2.54
CA ARG A 39 16.01 -7.77 2.43
C ARG A 39 15.06 -8.66 1.64
N LEU A 40 13.77 -8.61 1.98
CA LEU A 40 12.73 -9.33 1.25
C LEU A 40 12.75 -8.98 -0.25
N LEU A 41 12.87 -7.70 -0.59
CA LEU A 41 12.92 -7.26 -1.98
C LEU A 41 14.17 -7.78 -2.72
N ALA A 42 15.33 -7.81 -2.05
CA ALA A 42 16.58 -8.32 -2.62
C ALA A 42 16.51 -9.83 -2.91
N ASP A 43 15.91 -10.60 -2.01
CA ASP A 43 15.88 -12.06 -2.08
C ASP A 43 14.71 -12.61 -2.92
N SER A 44 13.75 -11.76 -3.32
CA SER A 44 12.53 -12.20 -4.00
C SER A 44 12.69 -12.33 -5.51
N LEU A 45 12.27 -13.48 -6.06
CA LEU A 45 12.09 -13.67 -7.50
C LEU A 45 10.91 -12.87 -8.05
N ASP A 46 9.74 -12.91 -7.39
CA ASP A 46 8.61 -12.02 -7.69
C ASP A 46 8.67 -10.78 -6.79
N ARG A 47 9.23 -9.72 -7.33
CA ARG A 47 9.46 -8.44 -6.64
C ARG A 47 8.17 -7.63 -6.43
N PHE A 48 7.07 -7.98 -7.08
CA PHE A 48 5.87 -7.14 -7.12
C PHE A 48 5.30 -6.82 -5.72
N ARG A 49 5.05 -7.84 -4.89
CA ARG A 49 4.51 -7.60 -3.54
C ARG A 49 5.53 -7.01 -2.56
N PRO A 50 6.80 -7.45 -2.53
CA PRO A 50 7.85 -6.81 -1.73
C PRO A 50 7.95 -5.30 -1.95
N LEU A 51 7.87 -4.83 -3.21
CA LEU A 51 7.87 -3.40 -3.53
C LEU A 51 6.71 -2.67 -2.85
N LEU A 52 5.49 -3.21 -2.91
CA LEU A 52 4.31 -2.57 -2.30
C LEU A 52 4.39 -2.51 -0.77
N VAL A 53 4.88 -3.57 -0.14
CA VAL A 53 4.98 -3.62 1.33
C VAL A 53 6.10 -2.72 1.84
N LEU A 54 7.24 -2.66 1.13
CA LEU A 54 8.30 -1.70 1.45
C LEU A 54 7.85 -0.25 1.21
N ALA A 55 7.08 0.02 0.15
CA ALA A 55 6.49 1.33 -0.09
C ALA A 55 5.58 1.76 1.07
N GLN A 56 4.76 0.85 1.59
CA GLN A 56 3.92 1.10 2.75
C GLN A 56 4.76 1.39 4.02
N ALA A 57 5.87 0.69 4.24
CA ALA A 57 6.76 0.95 5.36
C ALA A 57 7.37 2.36 5.30
N TYR A 58 7.78 2.81 4.10
CA TYR A 58 8.23 4.20 3.90
C TYR A 58 7.11 5.22 4.07
N GLN A 59 5.91 4.92 3.56
CA GLN A 59 4.72 5.79 3.70
C GLN A 59 4.41 6.09 5.17
N ARG A 60 4.52 5.10 6.07
CA ARG A 60 4.30 5.31 7.51
C ARG A 60 5.32 6.24 8.18
N GLN A 61 6.51 6.35 7.60
CA GLN A 61 7.55 7.28 8.02
C GLN A 61 7.47 8.63 7.31
N TYR A 62 6.40 8.90 6.56
CA TYR A 62 6.25 10.11 5.73
C TYR A 62 7.36 10.26 4.67
N LYS A 63 8.03 9.16 4.30
CA LYS A 63 9.08 9.11 3.26
C LYS A 63 8.43 8.93 1.89
N TRP A 64 7.74 9.97 1.44
CA TRP A 64 6.86 9.93 0.27
C TRP A 64 7.60 9.64 -1.04
N HIS A 65 8.80 10.19 -1.20
CA HIS A 65 9.61 10.03 -2.40
C HIS A 65 10.05 8.58 -2.60
N GLU A 66 10.53 7.95 -1.54
CA GLU A 66 10.93 6.54 -1.53
C GLU A 66 9.73 5.63 -1.82
N ALA A 67 8.59 5.90 -1.20
CA ALA A 67 7.36 5.16 -1.47
C ALA A 67 6.90 5.33 -2.94
N ALA A 68 6.99 6.54 -3.50
CA ALA A 68 6.63 6.81 -4.89
C ALA A 68 7.49 6.02 -5.88
N LYS A 69 8.83 6.03 -5.71
CA LYS A 69 9.75 5.27 -6.56
C LYS A 69 9.43 3.77 -6.59
N LEU A 70 9.11 3.20 -5.43
CA LEU A 70 8.75 1.78 -5.32
C LEU A 70 7.41 1.48 -5.98
N HIS A 71 6.43 2.37 -5.86
CA HIS A 71 5.16 2.23 -6.57
C HIS A 71 5.35 2.31 -8.10
N GLU A 72 6.21 3.19 -8.61
CA GLU A 72 6.52 3.25 -10.04
C GLU A 72 7.16 1.96 -10.55
N GLU A 73 8.10 1.39 -9.80
CA GLU A 73 8.69 0.08 -10.12
C GLU A 73 7.62 -1.03 -10.10
N ALA A 74 6.76 -1.05 -9.07
CA ALA A 74 5.68 -2.03 -8.98
C ALA A 74 4.67 -1.89 -10.12
N LEU A 75 4.38 -0.67 -10.57
CA LEU A 75 3.48 -0.41 -11.69
C LEU A 75 4.06 -0.95 -13.00
N ARG A 76 5.37 -0.77 -13.23
CA ARG A 76 6.07 -1.35 -14.38
C ARG A 76 6.03 -2.89 -14.38
N LEU A 77 6.02 -3.51 -13.20
CA LEU A 77 5.92 -4.97 -13.03
C LEU A 77 4.48 -5.51 -13.03
N ALA A 78 3.47 -4.65 -13.06
CA ALA A 78 2.10 -5.04 -12.75
C ALA A 78 1.53 -6.10 -13.72
N ASN A 79 1.95 -6.14 -14.99
CA ASN A 79 1.69 -7.17 -16.04
C ASN A 79 0.26 -7.76 -16.20
N THR A 80 -0.71 -7.37 -15.38
CA THR A 80 -2.11 -7.78 -15.35
C THR A 80 -2.91 -6.62 -14.79
N ARG A 81 -4.15 -6.46 -15.27
CA ARG A 81 -5.06 -5.41 -14.78
C ARG A 81 -5.32 -5.48 -13.27
N ALA A 82 -5.35 -6.69 -12.70
CA ALA A 82 -5.60 -6.87 -11.28
C ALA A 82 -4.43 -6.40 -10.39
N ARG A 83 -3.19 -6.64 -10.82
CA ARG A 83 -2.00 -6.11 -10.15
C ARG A 83 -1.89 -4.61 -10.35
N GLU A 84 -2.17 -4.10 -11.55
CA GLU A 84 -2.18 -2.65 -11.81
C GLU A 84 -3.17 -1.94 -10.90
N ALA A 85 -4.40 -2.47 -10.78
CA ALA A 85 -5.41 -1.96 -9.86
C ALA A 85 -4.92 -1.91 -8.41
N LEU A 86 -4.16 -2.91 -7.98
CA LEU A 86 -3.57 -2.94 -6.64
C LEU A 86 -2.52 -1.85 -6.45
N VAL A 87 -1.62 -1.65 -7.42
CA VAL A 87 -0.62 -0.57 -7.33
C VAL A 87 -1.31 0.79 -7.32
N ARG A 88 -2.23 1.04 -8.26
CA ARG A 88 -3.03 2.27 -8.35
C ARG A 88 -3.75 2.58 -7.04
N HIS A 89 -4.37 1.58 -6.42
CA HIS A 89 -5.00 1.74 -5.11
C HIS A 89 -3.99 2.15 -4.01
N GLN A 90 -2.80 1.53 -3.95
CA GLN A 90 -1.78 1.90 -2.96
C GLN A 90 -1.19 3.29 -3.22
N ILE A 91 -0.99 3.68 -4.49
CA ILE A 91 -0.61 5.05 -4.85
C ILE A 91 -1.67 6.04 -4.35
N GLY A 92 -2.96 5.75 -4.59
CA GLY A 92 -4.06 6.57 -4.08
C GLY A 92 -4.02 6.73 -2.56
N ARG A 93 -3.72 5.65 -1.81
CA ARG A 93 -3.56 5.72 -0.34
C ARG A 93 -2.38 6.60 0.07
N ARG A 94 -1.22 6.47 -0.59
CA ARG A 94 -0.06 7.32 -0.32
C ARG A 94 -0.39 8.80 -0.56
N LEU A 95 -0.98 9.12 -1.71
CA LEU A 95 -1.36 10.49 -2.06
C LEU A 95 -2.39 11.06 -1.08
N PHE A 96 -3.33 10.23 -0.63
CA PHE A 96 -4.29 10.62 0.40
C PHE A 96 -3.62 10.97 1.72
N ASP A 97 -2.68 10.14 2.18
CA ASP A 97 -1.91 10.40 3.41
C ASP A 97 -0.97 11.62 3.27
N GLU A 98 -0.55 11.96 2.05
CA GLU A 98 0.20 13.18 1.71
C GLU A 98 -0.71 14.42 1.52
N ALA A 99 -2.03 14.28 1.77
CA ALA A 99 -3.05 15.33 1.57
C ALA A 99 -3.24 15.79 0.11
N LEU A 100 -2.77 15.02 -0.87
CA LEU A 100 -2.97 15.24 -2.30
C LEU A 100 -4.31 14.61 -2.74
N TYR A 101 -5.42 15.11 -2.18
CA TYR A 101 -6.72 14.45 -2.26
C TYR A 101 -7.30 14.35 -3.69
N ARG A 102 -7.05 15.35 -4.54
CA ARG A 102 -7.50 15.32 -5.94
C ARG A 102 -6.84 14.18 -6.72
N ASP A 103 -5.53 14.05 -6.59
CA ASP A 103 -4.75 13.03 -7.29
C ASP A 103 -5.02 11.64 -6.70
N ALA A 104 -5.17 11.55 -5.37
CA ALA A 104 -5.61 10.34 -4.70
C ALA A 104 -6.96 9.84 -5.26
N ALA A 105 -7.93 10.74 -5.45
CA ALA A 105 -9.23 10.38 -6.02
C ALA A 105 -9.11 9.81 -7.44
N ALA A 106 -8.24 10.38 -8.29
CA ALA A 106 -8.00 9.90 -9.65
C ALA A 106 -7.40 8.49 -9.64
N GLU A 107 -6.42 8.23 -8.78
CA GLU A 107 -5.80 6.89 -8.66
C GLU A 107 -6.79 5.84 -8.12
N PHE A 108 -7.66 6.21 -7.17
CA PHE A 108 -8.71 5.32 -6.69
C PHE A 108 -9.79 5.03 -7.74
N GLU A 109 -10.14 6.02 -8.58
CA GLU A 109 -11.07 5.84 -9.69
C GLU A 109 -10.51 4.86 -10.73
N TRP A 110 -9.23 5.03 -11.11
CA TRP A 110 -8.55 4.09 -12.00
C TRP A 110 -8.55 2.67 -11.41
N ALA A 111 -8.16 2.52 -10.14
CA ALA A 111 -8.19 1.23 -9.46
C ALA A 111 -9.60 0.62 -9.45
N TYR A 112 -10.64 1.42 -9.21
CA TYR A 112 -12.03 0.99 -9.25
C TYR A 112 -12.41 0.38 -10.60
N ASP A 113 -12.09 1.06 -11.71
CA ASP A 113 -12.43 0.58 -13.05
C ASP A 113 -11.68 -0.70 -13.42
N LEU A 114 -10.39 -0.80 -13.07
CA LEU A 114 -9.63 -2.03 -13.29
C LEU A 114 -10.15 -3.20 -12.44
N TYR A 115 -10.52 -2.97 -11.18
CA TYR A 115 -11.11 -4.02 -10.35
C TYR A 115 -12.47 -4.47 -10.87
N ARG A 116 -13.31 -3.52 -11.32
CA ARG A 116 -14.62 -3.83 -11.90
C ARG A 116 -14.49 -4.66 -13.18
N THR A 117 -13.57 -4.28 -14.08
CA THR A 117 -13.36 -5.01 -15.36
C THR A 117 -12.73 -6.39 -15.17
N THR A 118 -12.10 -6.65 -14.02
CA THR A 118 -11.52 -7.96 -13.67
C THR A 118 -12.41 -8.80 -12.73
N GLY A 119 -13.66 -8.37 -12.49
CA GLY A 119 -14.62 -9.09 -11.65
C GLY A 119 -14.31 -9.07 -10.15
N ARG A 120 -13.48 -8.13 -9.68
CA ARG A 120 -13.06 -8.00 -8.28
C ARG A 120 -13.95 -7.03 -7.50
N ASP A 121 -15.25 -7.32 -7.46
CA ASP A 121 -16.29 -6.39 -6.97
C ASP A 121 -16.05 -5.84 -5.57
N ARG A 122 -15.53 -6.67 -4.65
CA ARG A 122 -15.21 -6.22 -3.28
C ARG A 122 -14.13 -5.15 -3.29
N LEU A 123 -13.05 -5.33 -4.07
CA LEU A 123 -11.95 -4.38 -4.16
C LEU A 123 -12.36 -3.13 -4.95
N ALA A 124 -13.23 -3.28 -5.94
CA ALA A 124 -13.85 -2.16 -6.64
C ALA A 124 -14.64 -1.28 -5.64
N LYS A 125 -15.51 -1.88 -4.81
CA LYS A 125 -16.26 -1.14 -3.78
C LYS A 125 -15.36 -0.37 -2.82
N ILE A 126 -14.27 -0.99 -2.36
CA ILE A 126 -13.28 -0.33 -1.47
C ILE A 126 -12.65 0.88 -2.18
N SER A 127 -12.20 0.71 -3.43
CA SER A 127 -11.58 1.80 -4.18
C SER A 127 -12.59 2.94 -4.45
N ARG A 128 -13.84 2.61 -4.77
CA ARG A 128 -14.92 3.61 -4.92
C ARG A 128 -15.20 4.39 -3.64
N GLN A 129 -15.19 3.73 -2.48
CA GLN A 129 -15.37 4.40 -1.18
C GLN A 129 -14.21 5.34 -0.89
N ALA A 130 -12.96 4.90 -1.11
CA ALA A 130 -11.78 5.73 -0.94
C ALA A 130 -11.78 6.95 -1.89
N MET A 131 -12.15 6.77 -3.16
CA MET A 131 -12.34 7.84 -4.13
C MET A 131 -13.35 8.88 -3.64
N LYS A 132 -14.55 8.44 -3.20
CA LYS A 132 -15.58 9.35 -2.67
C LYS A 132 -15.06 10.16 -1.49
N ARG A 133 -14.40 9.48 -0.54
CA ARG A 133 -13.83 10.14 0.64
C ARG A 133 -12.78 11.19 0.26
N ALA A 134 -11.91 10.89 -0.69
CA ALA A 134 -10.91 11.84 -1.18
C ALA A 134 -11.56 13.07 -1.84
N ARG A 135 -12.60 12.87 -2.68
CA ARG A 135 -13.36 13.98 -3.29
C ARG A 135 -14.10 14.84 -2.26
N GLU A 136 -14.70 14.22 -1.25
CA GLU A 136 -15.40 14.92 -0.17
C GLU A 136 -14.46 15.85 0.60
N ILE A 137 -13.27 15.35 0.97
CA ILE A 137 -12.27 16.17 1.69
C ILE A 137 -11.74 17.29 0.77
N TYR A 138 -11.44 16.97 -0.49
CA TYR A 138 -10.97 17.99 -1.45
C TYR A 138 -11.98 19.14 -1.62
N ALA A 139 -13.29 18.84 -1.64
CA ALA A 139 -14.32 19.87 -1.74
C ALA A 139 -14.48 20.74 -0.47
N GLN A 140 -13.90 20.31 0.65
CA GLN A 140 -13.94 20.99 1.95
C GLN A 140 -12.63 21.71 2.30
N SER A 141 -11.59 21.58 1.46
CA SER A 141 -10.27 22.21 1.63
C SER A 141 -10.12 23.41 0.70
#